data_AF-A0A413RIY1-F1
#
_entry.id   AF-A0A413RIY1-F1
#
_cell.length_a   1.000
_cell.length_b   1.000
_cell.length_c   1.000
_cell.angle_alpha   90.00
_cell.angle_beta   90.00
_cell.angle_gamma   90.00
#
_symmetry.space_group_name_H-M   'P 1'
#
loop_
_entity.id
_entity.type
_entity.pdbx_description
1 polymer ?
#
loop_
_entity_poly.entity_id
_entity_poly.type
_entity_poly.pdbx_seq_one_letter_code
_entity_poly.pdbx_strand_id
1 'polypeptide(L)'
;MLALAGAWFAGASWEAAPVASAPATRMAGARFRGVVVQEASAATLGRLRLGDAGVLVGPAPSPDHDVYGLAEGSDPAVGWMTAAARRTGGLVVAPDRSRSLVPDRHADVSLTLWSAQPMAAVDAVPLVRPALAGARVGPVDLPRPNGTADTGPQPFGVTAMFDYDGAVTLTMRRQTDGPVVLGSLDWREHGPWAYRVVWEPLEPGELETETPSPLHVIARDRVMPSMARVIAALWRAVGGTVVDAGGFVVTPDELRERATPHR
;
A
#
# COMPACT_ATOMS: atom_id res chain seq x y z
N MET A 1 -9.31 -3.22 9.47
CA MET A 1 -9.00 -4.56 8.94
C MET A 1 -9.69 -4.88 7.61
N LEU A 2 -11.02 -4.84 7.51
CA LEU A 2 -11.75 -5.20 6.28
C LEU A 2 -11.25 -4.44 5.03
N ALA A 3 -11.01 -3.13 5.13
CA ALA A 3 -10.47 -2.34 4.02
C ALA A 3 -9.09 -2.81 3.54
N LEU A 4 -8.20 -3.22 4.46
CA LEU A 4 -6.90 -3.79 4.11
C LEU A 4 -7.05 -5.16 3.44
N ALA A 5 -7.99 -5.99 3.90
CA ALA A 5 -8.27 -7.28 3.30
C ALA A 5 -8.84 -7.14 1.88
N GLY A 6 -9.77 -6.19 1.68
CA GLY A 6 -10.36 -5.89 0.39
C GLY A 6 -9.35 -5.46 -0.68
N ALA A 7 -8.18 -4.97 -0.27
CA ALA A 7 -7.12 -4.58 -1.19
C ALA A 7 -6.45 -5.77 -1.91
N TRP A 8 -6.49 -6.97 -1.31
CA TRP A 8 -5.95 -8.22 -1.87
C TRP A 8 -7.02 -9.23 -2.24
N PHE A 9 -8.16 -9.20 -1.54
CA PHE A 9 -9.21 -10.21 -1.67
C PHE A 9 -10.55 -9.53 -1.94
N ALA A 10 -11.00 -9.55 -3.20
CA ALA A 10 -12.26 -8.93 -3.60
C ALA A 10 -13.48 -9.46 -2.82
N GLY A 11 -13.44 -10.72 -2.38
CA GLY A 11 -14.47 -11.36 -1.56
C GLY A 11 -14.32 -11.18 -0.04
N ALA A 12 -13.45 -10.27 0.42
CA ALA A 12 -13.25 -10.05 1.85
C ALA A 12 -14.54 -9.57 2.53
N SER A 13 -14.96 -10.24 3.59
CA SER A 13 -16.20 -9.92 4.29
C SER A 13 -16.21 -10.42 5.73
N TRP A 14 -16.92 -9.71 6.62
CA TRP A 14 -17.13 -10.18 7.98
C TRP A 14 -18.20 -11.28 7.99
N GLU A 15 -17.82 -12.49 8.41
CA GLU A 15 -18.78 -13.54 8.77
C GLU A 15 -19.45 -13.19 10.11
N ALA A 16 -18.66 -12.65 11.03
CA ALA A 16 -19.10 -12.12 12.30
C ALA A 16 -18.26 -10.89 12.64
N ALA A 17 -18.88 -9.73 12.79
CA ALA A 17 -18.16 -8.52 13.18
C ALA A 17 -17.72 -8.61 14.66
N PRO A 18 -16.55 -8.05 15.02
CA PRO A 18 -16.13 -8.02 16.41
C PRO A 18 -17.05 -7.11 17.22
N VAL A 19 -17.35 -7.53 18.45
CA VAL A 19 -18.17 -6.75 19.39
C VAL A 19 -17.29 -6.37 20.56
N ALA A 20 -17.12 -5.07 20.79
CA ALA A 20 -16.42 -4.56 21.95
C ALA A 20 -17.21 -4.87 23.24
N SER A 21 -16.50 -5.09 24.35
CA SER A 21 -17.17 -5.21 25.64
C SER A 21 -17.84 -3.90 26.01
N ALA A 22 -19.09 -3.97 26.47
CA ALA A 22 -19.79 -2.83 27.04
C ALA A 22 -19.83 -2.96 28.56
N PRO A 23 -19.45 -1.91 29.32
CA PRO A 23 -19.55 -1.96 30.77
C PRO A 23 -21.02 -2.07 31.19
N ALA A 24 -21.27 -2.81 32.27
CA ALA A 24 -22.58 -2.87 32.89
C ALA A 24 -23.05 -1.45 33.26
N THR A 25 -24.18 -1.02 32.71
CA THR A 25 -24.72 0.30 33.02
C THR A 25 -25.55 0.21 34.29
N ARG A 26 -25.07 0.78 35.40
CA ARG A 26 -25.88 0.91 36.61
C ARG A 26 -26.84 2.10 36.46
N MET A 27 -28.13 1.81 36.33
CA MET A 27 -29.16 2.86 36.42
C MET A 27 -29.28 3.30 37.89
N ALA A 28 -28.69 4.45 38.23
CA ALA A 28 -28.76 5.02 39.58
C ALA A 28 -29.92 6.03 39.68
N GLY A 29 -30.86 5.77 40.61
CA GLY A 29 -31.93 6.71 40.94
C GLY A 29 -33.07 6.03 41.73
N ALA A 30 -33.74 6.78 42.61
CA ALA A 30 -34.84 6.28 43.45
C ALA A 30 -36.03 5.66 42.66
N ARG A 31 -36.07 5.89 41.34
CA ARG A 31 -37.09 5.42 40.40
C ARG A 31 -36.82 4.02 39.84
N PHE A 32 -35.65 3.43 40.12
CA PHE A 32 -35.20 2.17 39.53
C PHE A 32 -35.12 0.99 40.53
N ARG A 33 -35.78 1.10 41.69
CA ARG A 33 -35.92 -0.04 42.62
C ARG A 33 -36.75 -1.15 41.96
N GLY A 34 -36.08 -2.15 41.38
CA GLY A 34 -36.68 -3.30 40.72
C GLY A 34 -36.21 -3.55 39.28
N VAL A 35 -35.35 -2.69 38.72
CA VAL A 35 -34.83 -2.87 37.35
C VAL A 35 -33.61 -3.78 37.34
N VAL A 36 -33.62 -4.77 36.46
CA VAL A 36 -32.55 -5.74 36.21
C VAL A 36 -31.29 -4.99 35.77
N VAL A 37 -30.16 -5.25 36.43
CA VAL A 37 -28.85 -4.75 36.01
C VAL A 37 -28.55 -5.30 34.63
N GLN A 38 -28.29 -4.44 33.66
CA GLN A 38 -27.80 -4.90 32.36
C GLN A 38 -26.37 -5.39 32.55
N GLU A 39 -26.19 -6.71 32.48
CA GLU A 39 -24.90 -7.37 32.64
C GLU A 39 -23.89 -6.87 31.60
N ALA A 40 -22.62 -6.87 31.98
CA ALA A 40 -21.55 -6.49 31.06
C ALA A 40 -21.49 -7.50 29.90
N SER A 41 -21.46 -7.01 28.67
CA SER A 41 -21.27 -7.90 27.51
C SER A 41 -19.80 -8.26 27.35
N ALA A 42 -19.52 -9.55 27.20
CA ALA A 42 -18.18 -10.02 26.89
C ALA A 42 -17.80 -9.63 25.46
N ALA A 43 -16.54 -9.23 25.26
CA ALA A 43 -16.02 -8.97 23.93
C ALA A 43 -16.03 -10.26 23.11
N THR A 44 -16.52 -10.20 21.88
CA THR A 44 -16.54 -11.34 20.95
C THR A 44 -15.57 -11.07 19.81
N LEU A 45 -14.68 -12.03 19.54
CA LEU A 45 -13.74 -11.94 18.43
C LEU A 45 -14.51 -11.93 17.11
N GLY A 46 -14.15 -11.03 16.22
CA GLY A 46 -14.66 -11.02 14.85
C GLY A 46 -14.04 -12.15 14.03
N ARG A 47 -14.74 -12.55 12.97
CA ARG A 47 -14.28 -13.48 11.94
C ARG A 47 -14.38 -12.82 10.57
N LEU A 48 -13.24 -12.50 9.98
CA LEU A 48 -13.10 -11.87 8.68
C LEU A 48 -12.66 -12.91 7.66
N ARG A 49 -13.52 -13.25 6.71
CA ARG A 49 -13.17 -14.12 5.59
C ARG A 49 -12.35 -13.34 4.56
N LEU A 50 -11.27 -13.94 4.08
CA LEU A 50 -10.35 -13.39 3.08
C LEU A 50 -10.62 -14.02 1.70
N GLY A 51 -11.89 -14.07 1.30
CA GLY A 51 -12.32 -14.90 0.16
C GLY A 51 -11.97 -16.37 0.38
N ASP A 52 -11.32 -16.98 -0.60
CA ASP A 52 -10.85 -18.37 -0.50
C ASP A 52 -9.46 -18.50 0.15
N ALA A 53 -8.81 -17.37 0.45
CA ALA A 53 -7.43 -17.37 0.95
C ALA A 53 -7.33 -17.74 2.44
N GLY A 54 -8.40 -17.59 3.23
CA GLY A 54 -8.40 -17.92 4.64
C GLY A 54 -9.41 -17.16 5.49
N VAL A 55 -9.28 -17.31 6.82
CA VAL A 55 -10.11 -16.62 7.81
C VAL A 55 -9.23 -16.01 8.89
N LEU A 56 -9.40 -14.72 9.11
CA LEU A 56 -8.77 -13.96 10.17
C LEU A 56 -9.72 -13.82 11.37
N VAL A 57 -9.20 -14.02 12.57
CA VAL A 57 -9.95 -13.92 13.84
C VAL A 57 -9.37 -12.79 14.68
N GLY A 58 -10.23 -11.88 15.14
CA GLY A 58 -9.83 -10.76 15.99
C GLY A 58 -10.74 -9.53 15.85
N PRO A 59 -10.37 -8.40 16.48
CA PRO A 59 -9.18 -8.24 17.32
C PRO A 59 -9.32 -8.99 18.65
N ALA A 60 -8.24 -9.62 19.10
CA ALA A 60 -8.12 -10.21 20.43
C ALA A 60 -7.78 -9.14 21.49
N PRO A 61 -8.24 -9.30 22.74
CA PRO A 61 -7.97 -8.32 23.79
C PRO A 61 -6.48 -8.09 24.01
N SER A 62 -6.04 -6.85 23.84
CA SER A 62 -4.69 -6.39 24.11
C SER A 62 -4.75 -4.89 24.44
N PRO A 63 -3.95 -4.41 25.40
CA PRO A 63 -4.05 -3.04 25.91
C PRO A 63 -3.71 -1.99 24.84
N ASP A 64 -2.74 -2.28 23.98
CA ASP A 64 -2.14 -1.28 23.08
C ASP A 64 -2.22 -1.65 21.60
N HIS A 65 -2.71 -2.86 21.28
CA HIS A 65 -2.63 -3.40 19.92
C HIS A 65 -3.89 -4.18 19.55
N ASP A 66 -4.37 -3.99 18.32
CA ASP A 66 -5.33 -4.89 17.71
C ASP A 66 -4.62 -6.17 17.26
N VAL A 67 -4.86 -7.28 17.95
CA VAL A 67 -4.21 -8.57 17.64
C VAL A 67 -5.15 -9.42 16.78
N TYR A 68 -4.69 -9.82 15.60
CA TYR A 68 -5.44 -10.72 14.73
C TYR A 68 -4.66 -12.03 14.50
N GLY A 69 -5.38 -13.16 14.50
CA GLY A 69 -4.82 -14.47 14.21
C GLY A 69 -5.38 -15.04 12.91
N LEU A 70 -4.53 -15.65 12.09
CA LEU A 70 -4.94 -16.39 10.90
C LEU A 70 -5.35 -17.81 11.33
N ALA A 71 -6.65 -18.08 11.40
CA ALA A 71 -7.18 -19.38 11.82
C ALA A 71 -7.03 -20.43 10.71
N GLU A 72 -7.25 -20.00 9.48
CA GLU A 72 -7.06 -20.77 8.25
C GLU A 72 -6.39 -19.85 7.25
N GLY A 73 -5.41 -20.33 6.49
CA GLY A 73 -4.61 -19.47 5.65
C GLY A 73 -3.83 -20.20 4.56
N SER A 74 -3.89 -19.65 3.37
CA SER A 74 -3.01 -19.96 2.23
C SER A 74 -1.84 -18.99 2.17
N ASP A 75 -0.86 -19.25 1.31
CA ASP A 75 0.30 -18.37 1.12
C ASP A 75 -0.07 -16.90 0.80
N PRO A 76 -1.09 -16.60 -0.03
CA PRO A 76 -1.58 -15.24 -0.23
C PRO A 76 -2.06 -14.55 1.05
N ALA A 77 -2.72 -15.28 1.96
CA ALA A 77 -3.16 -14.71 3.24
C ALA A 77 -1.97 -14.35 4.13
N VAL A 78 -0.92 -15.19 4.14
CA VAL A 78 0.33 -14.89 4.86
C VAL A 78 1.04 -13.69 4.26
N GLY A 79 1.16 -13.62 2.93
CA GLY A 79 1.74 -12.47 2.23
C GLY A 79 0.99 -11.17 2.52
N TRP A 80 -0.35 -11.23 2.53
CA TRP A 80 -1.19 -10.10 2.90
C TRP A 80 -0.97 -9.65 4.35
N MET A 81 -0.81 -10.57 5.32
CA MET A 81 -0.53 -10.18 6.71
C MET A 81 0.77 -9.38 6.82
N THR A 82 1.82 -9.79 6.11
CA THR A 82 3.09 -9.04 6.06
C THR A 82 2.88 -7.66 5.44
N ALA A 83 2.15 -7.57 4.32
CA ALA A 83 1.84 -6.29 3.68
C ALA A 83 1.00 -5.37 4.58
N ALA A 84 -0.02 -5.91 5.26
CA ALA A 84 -0.85 -5.19 6.21
C ALA A 84 -0.02 -4.70 7.42
N ALA A 85 0.87 -5.55 7.96
CA ALA A 85 1.78 -5.16 9.03
C ALA A 85 2.72 -4.03 8.60
N ARG A 86 3.31 -4.08 7.40
CA ARG A 86 4.09 -2.96 6.85
C ARG A 86 3.27 -1.67 6.79
N ARG A 87 2.02 -1.78 6.30
CA ARG A 87 1.12 -0.64 6.13
C ARG A 87 0.71 0.00 7.46
N THR A 88 0.53 -0.79 8.52
CA THR A 88 0.09 -0.30 9.84
C THR A 88 1.23 -0.11 10.84
N GLY A 89 2.48 -0.41 10.49
CA GLY A 89 3.60 -0.46 11.43
C GLY A 89 3.48 -1.58 12.47
N GLY A 90 2.79 -2.67 12.11
CA GLY A 90 2.55 -3.82 12.97
C GLY A 90 3.69 -4.85 12.97
N LEU A 91 3.47 -5.96 13.67
CA LEU A 91 4.37 -7.10 13.75
C LEU A 91 3.61 -8.39 13.42
N VAL A 92 4.32 -9.37 12.87
CA VAL A 92 3.78 -10.70 12.57
C VAL A 92 4.45 -11.72 13.50
N VAL A 93 3.65 -12.58 14.13
CA VAL A 93 4.14 -13.65 15.02
C VAL A 93 3.81 -15.00 14.42
N ALA A 94 4.76 -15.94 14.49
CA ALA A 94 4.54 -17.33 14.12
C ALA A 94 3.44 -17.97 15.01
N PRO A 95 2.68 -18.96 14.51
CA PRO A 95 1.59 -19.58 15.27
C PRO A 95 2.04 -20.18 16.62
N ASP A 96 3.25 -20.73 16.66
CA ASP A 96 3.89 -21.30 17.85
C ASP A 96 4.53 -20.24 18.78
N ARG A 97 4.49 -18.96 18.38
CA ARG A 97 5.13 -17.82 19.03
C ARG A 97 6.64 -17.95 19.20
N SER A 98 7.29 -18.84 18.47
CA SER A 98 8.76 -19.00 18.52
C SER A 98 9.49 -17.84 17.84
N ARG A 99 8.81 -17.16 16.91
CA ARG A 99 9.38 -16.07 16.12
C ARG A 99 8.39 -14.91 15.99
N SER A 100 8.91 -13.70 16.18
CA SER A 100 8.27 -12.45 15.74
C SER A 100 9.09 -11.82 14.62
N LEU A 101 8.41 -11.16 13.71
CA LEU A 101 8.97 -10.37 12.62
C LEU A 101 8.31 -9.00 12.67
N VAL A 102 9.12 -7.94 12.68
CA VAL A 102 8.65 -6.58 12.39
C VAL A 102 9.02 -6.32 10.94
N PRO A 103 8.08 -6.44 9.99
CA PRO A 103 8.39 -6.27 8.58
C PRO A 103 8.88 -4.86 8.29
N ASP A 104 9.87 -4.72 7.40
CA ASP A 104 10.33 -3.38 7.01
C ASP A 104 9.20 -2.63 6.27
N ARG A 105 8.71 -1.54 6.90
CA ARG A 105 7.64 -0.68 6.35
C ARG A 105 7.95 -0.13 4.96
N HIS A 106 9.22 -0.02 4.61
CA HIS A 106 9.69 0.56 3.35
C HIS A 106 10.40 -0.46 2.47
N ALA A 107 10.21 -1.78 2.69
CA ALA A 107 10.86 -2.83 1.90
C ALA A 107 10.70 -2.62 0.37
N ASP A 108 9.53 -2.15 -0.06
CA ASP A 108 9.31 -1.66 -1.43
C ASP A 108 8.59 -0.30 -1.38
N VAL A 109 9.26 0.72 -1.92
CA VAL A 109 8.80 2.12 -1.97
C VAL A 109 8.15 2.49 -3.30
N SER A 110 7.98 1.51 -4.20
CA SER A 110 7.37 1.71 -5.50
C SER A 110 5.94 2.23 -5.37
N LEU A 111 5.59 3.11 -6.29
CA LEU A 111 4.26 3.70 -6.42
C LEU A 111 3.77 3.55 -7.84
N THR A 112 2.48 3.27 -8.01
CA THR A 112 1.83 3.23 -9.32
C THR A 112 0.62 4.14 -9.31
N LEU A 113 0.61 5.16 -10.17
CA LEU A 113 -0.58 5.94 -10.46
C LEU A 113 -1.33 5.27 -11.62
N TRP A 114 -2.57 4.87 -11.37
CA TRP A 114 -3.49 4.38 -12.38
C TRP A 114 -4.37 5.53 -12.85
N SER A 115 -4.32 5.86 -14.14
CA SER A 115 -5.18 6.88 -14.75
C SER A 115 -5.91 6.40 -16.01
N ALA A 116 -7.06 7.02 -16.29
CA ALA A 116 -7.75 6.93 -17.58
C ALA A 116 -7.02 7.71 -18.69
N GLN A 117 -6.15 8.64 -18.32
CA GLN A 117 -5.51 9.56 -19.26
C GLN A 117 -4.05 9.17 -19.52
N PRO A 118 -3.70 8.83 -20.78
CA PRO A 118 -2.31 8.71 -21.19
C PRO A 118 -1.66 10.10 -21.32
N MET A 119 -0.34 10.15 -21.22
CA MET A 119 0.45 11.37 -21.38
C MET A 119 1.63 11.07 -22.28
N ALA A 120 1.99 11.98 -23.19
CA ALA A 120 3.19 11.81 -23.98
C ALA A 120 4.45 12.06 -23.14
N ALA A 121 5.56 11.39 -23.46
CA ALA A 121 6.81 11.57 -22.73
C ALA A 121 7.30 13.03 -22.73
N VAL A 122 7.05 13.76 -23.81
CA VAL A 122 7.40 15.18 -23.96
C VAL A 122 6.71 16.08 -22.92
N ASP A 123 5.51 15.69 -22.47
CA ASP A 123 4.74 16.42 -21.46
C ASP A 123 5.07 15.93 -20.05
N ALA A 124 5.34 14.63 -19.89
CA ALA A 124 5.68 14.02 -18.61
C ALA A 124 7.04 14.48 -18.08
N VAL A 125 8.07 14.54 -18.94
CA VAL A 125 9.44 14.85 -18.52
C VAL A 125 9.55 16.22 -17.84
N PRO A 126 9.01 17.33 -18.38
CA PRO A 126 9.03 18.63 -17.72
C PRO A 126 8.32 18.63 -16.35
N LEU A 127 7.26 17.84 -16.18
CA LEU A 127 6.49 17.78 -14.93
C LEU A 127 7.26 17.09 -13.81
N VAL A 128 7.99 16.01 -14.13
CA VAL A 128 8.66 15.17 -13.12
C VAL A 128 10.10 15.62 -12.84
N ARG A 129 10.74 16.33 -13.77
CA ARG A 129 12.12 16.80 -13.64
C ARG A 129 12.39 17.60 -12.35
N PRO A 130 11.54 18.55 -11.90
CA PRO A 130 11.77 19.27 -10.65
C PRO A 130 11.80 18.35 -9.41
N ALA A 131 11.03 17.26 -9.42
CA ALA A 131 11.01 16.29 -8.34
C ALA A 131 12.29 15.42 -8.28
N LEU A 132 13.01 15.34 -9.40
CA LEU A 132 14.25 14.57 -9.58
C LEU A 132 15.50 15.48 -9.53
N ALA A 133 15.41 16.63 -8.87
CA ALA A 133 16.55 17.50 -8.67
C ALA A 133 17.70 16.76 -7.96
N GLY A 134 18.91 16.90 -8.48
CA GLY A 134 20.09 16.16 -8.00
C GLY A 134 20.35 14.83 -8.71
N ALA A 135 19.43 14.37 -9.56
CA ALA A 135 19.66 13.23 -10.45
C ALA A 135 20.04 13.65 -11.87
N ARG A 136 20.82 12.81 -12.55
CA ARG A 136 21.03 12.89 -14.00
C ARG A 136 19.89 12.16 -14.69
N VAL A 137 18.97 12.91 -15.31
CA VAL A 137 17.87 12.33 -16.09
C VAL A 137 18.40 11.86 -17.44
N GLY A 138 18.29 10.56 -17.70
CA GLY A 138 18.68 9.93 -18.96
C GLY A 138 17.74 10.24 -20.12
N PRO A 139 18.04 9.73 -21.33
CA PRO A 139 17.13 9.83 -22.46
C PRO A 139 15.81 9.11 -22.17
N VAL A 140 14.74 9.54 -22.82
CA VAL A 140 13.46 8.84 -22.80
C VAL A 140 13.61 7.53 -23.56
N ASP A 141 13.30 6.42 -22.90
CA ASP A 141 13.19 5.11 -23.55
C ASP A 141 11.79 4.98 -24.16
N LEU A 142 11.74 4.60 -25.43
CA LEU A 142 10.51 4.35 -26.16
C LEU A 142 10.58 2.90 -26.65
N PRO A 143 9.77 1.98 -26.10
CA PRO A 143 9.71 0.61 -26.58
C PRO A 143 9.50 0.60 -28.09
N ARG A 144 10.28 -0.22 -28.79
CA ARG A 144 10.18 -0.32 -30.25
C ARG A 144 8.75 -0.72 -30.64
N PRO A 145 8.14 -0.08 -31.64
CA PRO A 145 6.84 -0.48 -32.13
C PRO A 145 6.89 -1.93 -32.62
N ASN A 146 5.98 -2.78 -32.12
CA ASN A 146 5.89 -4.20 -32.48
C ASN A 146 5.27 -4.40 -33.87
N GLY A 147 5.84 -3.76 -34.91
CA GLY A 147 5.48 -3.93 -36.33
C GLY A 147 4.03 -3.58 -36.72
N THR A 148 3.17 -3.37 -35.75
CA THR A 148 1.79 -2.91 -35.88
C THR A 148 1.81 -1.42 -35.62
N ALA A 149 1.26 -0.65 -36.56
CA ALA A 149 1.04 0.78 -36.39
C ALA A 149 -0.07 0.98 -35.36
N ASP A 150 0.25 0.73 -34.08
CA ASP A 150 -0.64 1.08 -32.98
C ASP A 150 -0.61 2.61 -32.87
N THR A 151 -1.64 3.27 -33.40
CA THR A 151 -1.85 4.72 -33.30
C THR A 151 -2.23 5.15 -31.88
N GLY A 152 -2.27 4.22 -30.92
CA GLY A 152 -2.49 4.51 -29.51
C GLY A 152 -1.32 5.27 -28.85
N PRO A 153 -1.53 5.76 -27.62
CA PRO A 153 -0.48 6.41 -26.85
C PRO A 153 0.72 5.48 -26.63
N GLN A 154 1.91 5.94 -27.00
CA GLN A 154 3.13 5.14 -26.93
C GLN A 154 3.61 5.02 -25.48
N PRO A 155 3.95 3.80 -24.98
CA PRO A 155 4.59 3.64 -23.69
C PRO A 155 5.96 4.34 -23.67
N PHE A 156 6.41 4.76 -22.48
CA PHE A 156 7.74 5.36 -22.32
C PHE A 156 8.35 5.04 -20.97
N GLY A 157 9.68 5.17 -20.89
CA GLY A 157 10.48 5.10 -19.67
C GLY A 157 11.35 6.34 -19.50
N VAL A 158 11.53 6.79 -18.26
CA VAL A 158 12.48 7.85 -17.89
C VAL A 158 13.23 7.43 -16.64
N THR A 159 14.55 7.35 -16.72
CA THR A 159 15.41 6.99 -15.60
C THR A 159 16.21 8.20 -15.13
N ALA A 160 16.18 8.46 -13.83
CA ALA A 160 16.96 9.47 -13.15
C ALA A 160 17.98 8.78 -12.24
N MET A 161 19.27 9.08 -12.43
CA MET A 161 20.35 8.44 -11.68
C MET A 161 20.92 9.39 -10.63
N PHE A 162 20.90 8.95 -9.37
CA PHE A 162 21.50 9.62 -8.21
C PHE A 162 22.86 8.98 -7.92
N ASP A 163 23.89 9.80 -7.69
CA ASP A 163 25.26 9.30 -7.56
C ASP A 163 25.47 8.37 -6.35
N TYR A 164 24.66 8.52 -5.29
CA TYR A 164 24.79 7.74 -4.04
C TYR A 164 23.58 6.89 -3.70
N ASP A 165 22.46 7.12 -4.37
CA ASP A 165 21.18 6.54 -3.96
C ASP A 165 20.60 5.59 -5.00
N GLY A 166 21.26 5.39 -6.15
CA GLY A 166 20.76 4.50 -7.22
C GLY A 166 19.88 5.23 -8.23
N ALA A 167 18.95 4.52 -8.85
CA ALA A 167 18.14 5.04 -9.95
C ALA A 167 16.65 5.07 -9.61
N VAL A 168 15.95 6.10 -10.08
CA VAL A 168 14.48 6.16 -10.08
C VAL A 168 14.00 6.06 -11.51
N THR A 169 13.17 5.05 -11.79
CA THR A 169 12.62 4.79 -13.12
C THR A 169 11.12 5.04 -13.11
N LEU A 170 10.66 5.98 -13.93
CA LEU A 170 9.26 6.19 -14.26
C LEU A 170 8.93 5.46 -15.55
N THR A 171 7.93 4.58 -15.55
CA THR A 171 7.39 3.94 -16.75
C THR A 171 5.91 4.24 -16.90
N MET A 172 5.48 4.61 -18.10
CA MET A 172 4.06 4.70 -18.47
C MET A 172 3.74 3.62 -19.48
N ARG A 173 2.71 2.82 -19.20
CA ARG A 173 2.21 1.80 -20.14
C ARG A 173 0.74 1.50 -19.92
N ARG A 174 0.09 0.97 -20.95
CA ARG A 174 -1.25 0.38 -20.81
C ARG A 174 -1.11 -0.97 -20.12
N GLN A 175 -1.91 -1.21 -19.09
CA GLN A 175 -1.89 -2.45 -18.32
C GLN A 175 -3.33 -2.91 -18.06
N THR A 176 -3.63 -4.15 -18.40
CA THR A 176 -4.96 -4.76 -18.23
C THR A 176 -5.13 -5.42 -16.88
N ASP A 177 -4.03 -5.89 -16.29
CA ASP A 177 -4.03 -6.56 -14.99
C ASP A 177 -3.51 -5.60 -13.93
N GLY A 178 -4.39 -5.16 -13.04
CA GLY A 178 -4.08 -4.24 -11.95
C GLY A 178 -4.22 -4.87 -10.56
N PRO A 179 -3.78 -4.17 -9.50
CA PRO A 179 -4.03 -4.57 -8.11
C PRO A 179 -5.53 -4.79 -7.84
N VAL A 180 -5.85 -5.80 -7.02
CA VAL A 180 -7.23 -6.18 -6.70
C VAL A 180 -8.05 -5.00 -6.16
N VAL A 181 -7.41 -4.11 -5.38
CA VAL A 181 -8.06 -2.90 -4.84
C VAL A 181 -8.74 -2.04 -5.91
N LEU A 182 -8.22 -2.00 -7.14
CA LEU A 182 -8.82 -1.22 -8.23
C LEU A 182 -10.19 -1.76 -8.65
N GLY A 183 -10.42 -3.07 -8.51
CA GLY A 183 -11.72 -3.68 -8.82
C GLY A 183 -12.85 -3.24 -7.89
N SER A 184 -12.54 -2.56 -6.78
CA SER A 184 -13.52 -1.95 -5.88
C SER A 184 -13.90 -0.50 -6.25
N LEU A 185 -13.19 0.11 -7.21
CA LEU A 185 -13.35 1.50 -7.63
C LEU A 185 -14.11 1.58 -8.96
N ASP A 186 -14.65 2.76 -9.30
CA ASP A 186 -15.16 2.98 -10.66
C ASP A 186 -13.98 2.95 -11.64
N TRP A 187 -14.11 2.22 -12.74
CA TRP A 187 -13.05 2.09 -13.74
C TRP A 187 -12.58 3.45 -14.29
N ARG A 188 -13.43 4.49 -14.24
CA ARG A 188 -13.08 5.86 -14.66
C ARG A 188 -12.10 6.54 -13.70
N GLU A 189 -12.04 6.11 -12.44
CA GLU A 189 -11.17 6.67 -11.41
C GLU A 189 -9.73 6.15 -11.48
N HIS A 190 -9.49 5.07 -12.25
CA HIS A 190 -8.17 4.47 -12.36
C HIS A 190 -7.74 4.16 -13.79
N GLY A 191 -8.67 3.86 -14.70
CA GLY A 191 -8.37 3.55 -16.09
C GLY A 191 -7.30 2.48 -16.33
N PRO A 192 -6.83 2.34 -17.58
CA PRO A 192 -5.89 1.29 -17.97
C PRO A 192 -4.42 1.74 -18.02
N TRP A 193 -4.10 3.01 -17.75
CA TRP A 193 -2.75 3.54 -17.86
C TRP A 193 -2.05 3.56 -16.51
N ALA A 194 -0.94 2.82 -16.41
CA ALA A 194 -0.13 2.74 -15.21
C ALA A 194 1.14 3.59 -15.37
N TYR A 195 1.30 4.59 -14.50
CA TYR A 195 2.51 5.36 -14.31
C TYR A 195 3.23 4.80 -13.08
N ARG A 196 4.17 3.89 -13.30
CA ARG A 196 4.92 3.21 -12.25
C ARG A 196 6.24 3.91 -12.00
N VAL A 197 6.50 4.26 -10.75
CA VAL A 197 7.78 4.81 -10.28
C VAL A 197 8.42 3.77 -9.38
N VAL A 198 9.59 3.29 -9.78
CA VAL A 198 10.39 2.29 -9.06
C VAL A 198 11.74 2.88 -8.69
N TRP A 199 12.25 2.49 -7.54
CA TRP A 199 13.61 2.75 -7.12
C TRP A 199 14.46 1.50 -7.27
N GLU A 200 15.60 1.63 -7.92
CA GLU A 200 16.62 0.60 -8.08
C GLU A 200 17.85 1.03 -7.26
N PRO A 201 18.13 0.39 -6.11
CA PRO A 201 19.31 0.71 -5.29
C PRO A 201 20.60 0.32 -6.01
N LEU A 202 21.72 0.86 -5.54
CA LEU A 202 23.06 0.48 -6.02
C LEU A 202 23.36 -1.01 -5.84
N GLU A 203 22.80 -1.61 -4.78
CA GLU A 203 22.91 -3.03 -4.46
C GLU A 203 21.50 -3.66 -4.45
N PRO A 204 21.04 -4.26 -5.57
CA PRO A 204 19.70 -4.82 -5.68
C PRO A 204 19.36 -5.92 -4.66
N GLY A 205 20.37 -6.67 -4.20
CA GLY A 205 20.17 -7.74 -3.20
C GLY A 205 19.66 -7.25 -1.85
N GLU A 206 19.83 -5.96 -1.53
CA GLU A 206 19.28 -5.36 -0.30
C GLU A 206 17.74 -5.31 -0.30
N LEU A 207 17.09 -5.40 -1.47
CA LEU A 207 15.62 -5.47 -1.55
C LEU A 207 15.07 -6.85 -1.13
N GLU A 208 15.92 -7.88 -1.09
CA GLU A 208 15.51 -9.26 -0.78
C GLU A 208 15.60 -9.60 0.72
N THR A 209 16.15 -8.69 1.54
CA THR A 209 16.32 -8.88 2.99
C THR A 209 15.31 -8.06 3.79
N GLU A 210 14.82 -8.62 4.90
CA GLU A 210 13.96 -7.90 5.85
C GLU A 210 14.74 -6.96 6.78
N THR A 211 16.06 -7.11 6.84
CA THR A 211 16.95 -6.25 7.62
C THR A 211 18.02 -5.69 6.69
N PRO A 212 17.69 -4.65 5.90
CA PRO A 212 18.65 -4.05 4.98
C PRO A 212 19.75 -3.31 5.74
N SER A 213 20.87 -3.06 5.07
CA SER A 213 21.97 -2.30 5.68
C SER A 213 21.56 -0.85 5.97
N PRO A 214 22.23 -0.17 6.94
CA PRO A 214 21.97 1.24 7.22
C PRO A 214 22.16 2.15 6.00
N LEU A 215 23.11 1.84 5.10
CA LEU A 215 23.34 2.63 3.89
C LEU A 215 22.18 2.51 2.91
N HIS A 216 21.62 1.31 2.76
CA HIS A 216 20.40 1.10 1.97
C HIS A 216 19.23 1.90 2.53
N VAL A 217 19.01 1.87 3.84
CA VAL A 217 17.95 2.63 4.51
C VAL A 217 18.12 4.14 4.27
N ILE A 218 19.33 4.67 4.43
CA ILE A 218 19.62 6.10 4.21
C ILE A 218 19.42 6.50 2.73
N ALA A 219 19.83 5.66 1.78
CA ALA A 219 19.60 5.92 0.35
C ALA A 219 18.10 5.94 0.02
N ARG A 220 17.36 4.95 0.54
CA ARG A 220 15.91 4.84 0.39
C ARG A 220 15.19 6.06 0.95
N ASP A 221 15.49 6.45 2.18
CA ASP A 221 14.83 7.58 2.85
C ASP A 221 15.08 8.92 2.12
N ARG A 222 16.23 9.07 1.45
CA ARG A 222 16.53 10.24 0.61
C ARG A 222 15.77 10.24 -0.71
N VAL A 223 15.56 9.08 -1.32
CA VAL A 223 14.89 8.94 -2.63
C VAL A 223 13.36 8.95 -2.52
N MET A 224 12.81 8.41 -1.44
CA MET A 224 11.35 8.31 -1.21
C MET A 224 10.59 9.64 -1.44
N PRO A 225 11.04 10.79 -0.89
CA PRO A 225 10.40 12.07 -1.17
C PRO A 225 10.36 12.45 -2.65
N SER A 226 11.42 12.13 -3.40
CA SER A 226 11.48 12.38 -4.84
C SER A 226 10.48 11.52 -5.60
N MET A 227 10.36 10.23 -5.27
CA MET A 227 9.36 9.34 -5.87
C MET A 227 7.92 9.81 -5.61
N ALA A 228 7.61 10.19 -4.37
CA ALA A 228 6.31 10.71 -3.99
C ALA A 228 5.97 12.02 -4.74
N ARG A 229 6.95 12.92 -4.90
CA ARG A 229 6.78 14.16 -5.67
C ARG A 229 6.59 13.91 -7.17
N VAL A 230 7.25 12.91 -7.76
CA VAL A 230 7.02 12.49 -9.15
C VAL A 230 5.56 12.05 -9.32
N ILE A 231 5.08 11.15 -8.46
CA ILE A 231 3.68 10.69 -8.51
C ILE A 231 2.71 11.85 -8.25
N ALA A 232 2.97 12.73 -7.30
CA ALA A 232 2.11 13.88 -7.03
C ALA A 232 2.05 14.88 -8.20
N ALA A 233 3.14 15.04 -8.95
CA ALA A 233 3.16 15.86 -10.16
C ALA A 233 2.30 15.24 -11.26
N LEU A 234 2.45 13.95 -11.52
CA LEU A 234 1.64 13.21 -12.49
C LEU A 234 0.16 13.20 -12.09
N TRP A 235 -0.14 12.92 -10.83
CA TRP A 235 -1.51 12.81 -10.34
C TRP A 235 -2.28 14.12 -10.49
N ARG A 236 -1.64 15.28 -10.27
CA ARG A 236 -2.24 16.60 -10.52
C ARG A 236 -2.53 16.85 -12.00
N ALA A 237 -1.77 16.24 -12.90
CA ALA A 237 -1.91 16.45 -14.34
C ALA A 237 -2.96 15.53 -14.98
N VAL A 238 -3.01 14.26 -14.57
CA VAL A 238 -3.86 13.23 -15.23
C VAL A 238 -4.96 12.65 -14.33
N GLY A 239 -5.04 13.05 -13.07
CA GLY A 239 -5.94 12.42 -12.09
C GLY A 239 -5.64 10.93 -11.91
N GLY A 240 -6.55 10.20 -11.28
CA GLY A 240 -6.43 8.75 -11.10
C GLY A 240 -6.33 8.29 -9.65
N THR A 241 -5.90 7.05 -9.46
CA THR A 241 -5.73 6.39 -8.17
C THR A 241 -4.28 5.95 -7.97
N VAL A 242 -3.67 6.31 -6.84
CA VAL A 242 -2.31 5.88 -6.49
C VAL A 242 -2.37 4.61 -5.66
N VAL A 243 -1.58 3.61 -6.02
CA VAL A 243 -1.44 2.34 -5.29
C VAL A 243 0.04 2.10 -4.97
N ASP A 244 0.34 1.69 -3.73
CA ASP A 244 1.70 1.32 -3.32
C ASP A 244 2.04 -0.14 -3.68
N ALA A 245 3.31 -0.51 -3.49
CA ALA A 245 3.78 -1.88 -3.73
C ALA A 245 3.05 -2.95 -2.92
N GLY A 246 2.46 -2.58 -1.77
CA GLY A 246 1.63 -3.47 -0.95
C GLY A 246 0.23 -3.67 -1.51
N GLY A 247 -0.13 -3.03 -2.64
CA GLY A 247 -1.46 -3.10 -3.22
C GLY A 247 -2.50 -2.21 -2.52
N PHE A 248 -2.07 -1.30 -1.65
CA PHE A 248 -2.98 -0.39 -0.93
C PHE A 248 -3.09 0.95 -1.63
N VAL A 249 -4.30 1.53 -1.63
CA VAL A 249 -4.50 2.90 -2.11
C VAL A 249 -3.74 3.88 -1.22
N VAL A 250 -3.03 4.81 -1.85
CA VAL A 250 -2.31 5.90 -1.19
C VAL A 250 -3.14 7.17 -1.30
N THR A 251 -3.50 7.77 -0.17
CA THR A 251 -4.32 8.98 -0.13
C THR A 251 -3.51 10.24 -0.48
N PRO A 252 -4.15 11.38 -0.80
CA PRO A 252 -3.44 12.65 -0.99
C PRO A 252 -2.62 13.09 0.22
N ASP A 253 -3.11 12.82 1.44
CA ASP A 253 -2.41 13.15 2.69
C ASP A 253 -1.15 12.29 2.85
N GLU A 254 -1.28 10.97 2.69
CA GLU A 254 -0.16 10.03 2.79
C GLU A 254 0.92 10.33 1.74
N LEU A 255 0.51 10.67 0.51
CA LEU A 255 1.46 11.03 -0.53
C LEU A 255 2.21 12.34 -0.21
N ARG A 256 1.52 13.32 0.40
CA ARG A 256 2.14 14.57 0.86
C ARG A 256 3.11 14.33 2.02
N GLU A 257 2.76 13.46 2.95
CA GLU A 257 3.65 13.04 4.04
C GLU A 257 4.93 12.38 3.48
N ARG A 258 4.78 11.43 2.56
CA ARG A 258 5.94 10.77 1.89
C ARG A 258 6.80 11.75 1.10
N ALA A 259 6.22 12.80 0.53
CA ALA A 259 6.94 13.84 -0.23
C ALA A 259 7.78 14.78 0.66
N THR A 260 7.57 14.75 1.98
CA THR A 260 8.29 15.54 2.97
C THR A 260 9.48 14.75 3.49
N PRO A 261 10.71 15.28 3.41
CA PRO A 261 11.87 14.61 3.99
C PRO A 261 11.66 14.36 5.48
N HIS A 262 11.92 13.14 5.94
CA HIS A 262 11.98 12.85 7.37
C HIS A 262 13.23 13.55 7.95
N ARG A 263 13.03 14.35 9.00
CA ARG A 263 14.06 15.13 9.68
C ARG A 263 14.81 14.29 10.70
#